data_AF-A0A0G9LEH9-F1
#
_entry.id   AF-A0A0G9LEH9-F1
#
_cell.length_a   1.000
_cell.length_b   1.000
_cell.length_c   1.000
_cell.angle_alpha   90.00
_cell.angle_beta   90.00
_cell.angle_gamma   90.00
#
_symmetry.space_group_name_H-M   'P 1'
#
loop_
_entity.id
_entity.type
_entity.pdbx_description
1 polymer ?
#
loop_
_entity_poly.entity_id
_entity_poly.type
_entity_poly.pdbx_seq_one_letter_code
_entity_poly.pdbx_strand_id
1 'polypeptide(L)'
;MFLGEFNKDIGTAYINLLIEFALVDDKVEKKERELIERALKEMSMENLELEDISHEETIQILKDSGERIINIVFFELMRVALADAEYEMSEVRFLDDLAEELNISRVKRFQMADYFFNHTEYDESGLESQESAKLEAQAFLN
;
A
#
# COMPACT_ATOMS: atom_id res chain seq x y z
N MET A 1 6.97 -4.87 -0.09
CA MET A 1 7.26 -6.29 -0.46
C MET A 1 6.90 -6.63 -1.91
N PHE A 2 5.83 -6.04 -2.48
CA PHE A 2 5.36 -6.29 -3.84
C PHE A 2 5.40 -5.07 -4.76
N LEU A 3 5.82 -3.91 -4.24
CA LEU A 3 5.93 -2.66 -4.99
C LEU A 3 6.79 -2.77 -6.26
N GLY A 4 7.77 -3.68 -6.30
CA GLY A 4 8.56 -3.98 -7.51
C GLY A 4 7.77 -4.57 -8.69
N GLU A 5 6.49 -4.91 -8.52
CA GLU A 5 5.59 -5.31 -9.62
C GLU A 5 5.00 -4.12 -10.38
N PHE A 6 5.16 -2.90 -9.86
CA PHE A 6 4.55 -1.71 -10.46
C PHE A 6 5.31 -1.24 -11.69
N ASN A 7 4.56 -0.79 -12.69
CA ASN A 7 5.09 0.03 -13.77
C ASN A 7 5.05 1.51 -13.37
N LYS A 8 5.51 2.40 -14.25
CA LYS A 8 5.56 3.85 -13.98
C LYS A 8 4.18 4.40 -13.56
N ASP A 9 3.13 4.08 -14.31
CA ASP A 9 1.79 4.64 -14.10
C ASP A 9 1.19 4.18 -12.75
N ILE A 10 1.33 2.89 -12.45
CA ILE A 10 0.90 2.31 -11.17
C ILE A 10 1.73 2.88 -10.02
N GLY A 11 3.03 3.06 -10.22
CA GLY A 11 3.92 3.69 -9.24
C GLY A 11 3.50 5.12 -8.93
N THR A 12 3.20 5.93 -9.95
CA THR A 12 2.67 7.30 -9.76
C THR A 12 1.35 7.28 -9.00
N ALA A 13 0.40 6.41 -9.39
CA ALA A 13 -0.88 6.28 -8.71
C ALA A 13 -0.72 5.86 -7.24
N TYR A 14 0.18 4.92 -6.95
CA TYR A 14 0.48 4.49 -5.59
C TYR A 14 1.07 5.61 -4.74
N ILE A 15 2.03 6.38 -5.28
CA ILE A 15 2.60 7.53 -4.55
C ILE A 15 1.54 8.60 -4.30
N ASN A 16 0.65 8.88 -5.26
CA ASN A 16 -0.45 9.83 -5.04
C ASN A 16 -1.36 9.38 -3.88
N LEU A 17 -1.78 8.11 -3.85
CA LEU A 17 -2.54 7.58 -2.72
C LEU A 17 -1.76 7.62 -1.40
N LEU A 18 -0.45 7.38 -1.43
CA LEU A 18 0.40 7.43 -0.23
C LEU A 18 0.49 8.86 0.33
N ILE A 19 0.56 9.86 -0.54
CA ILE A 19 0.50 11.29 -0.17
C ILE A 19 -0.86 11.60 0.43
N GLU A 20 -1.95 11.26 -0.26
CA GLU A 20 -3.31 11.47 0.25
C GLU A 20 -3.50 10.82 1.61
N PHE A 21 -3.02 9.58 1.78
CA PHE A 21 -3.04 8.84 3.03
C PHE A 21 -2.23 9.54 4.13
N ALA A 22 -1.02 10.03 3.83
CA ALA A 22 -0.18 10.71 4.80
C ALA A 22 -0.71 12.11 5.20
N LEU A 23 -1.44 12.79 4.32
CA LEU A 23 -2.05 14.11 4.56
C LEU A 23 -3.36 14.04 5.36
N VAL A 24 -3.87 12.84 5.64
CA VAL A 24 -5.06 12.62 6.48
C VAL A 24 -4.84 13.19 7.89
N ASP A 25 -3.60 13.13 8.38
CA ASP A 25 -3.21 13.72 9.66
C ASP A 25 -2.46 15.04 9.39
N ASP A 26 -2.90 16.13 10.02
CA ASP A 26 -2.40 17.51 9.86
C ASP A 26 -0.96 17.71 10.42
N LYS A 27 -0.20 16.62 10.50
CA LYS A 27 1.17 16.55 10.98
C LYS A 27 2.02 15.78 9.97
N VAL A 28 3.18 16.39 9.67
CA VAL A 28 4.45 15.73 9.34
C VAL A 28 4.86 15.63 7.85
N GLU A 29 5.30 16.76 7.28
CA GLU A 29 6.06 16.81 6.01
C GLU A 29 7.30 15.88 5.98
N LYS A 30 7.92 15.58 7.14
CA LYS A 30 9.15 14.77 7.20
C LYS A 30 8.89 13.27 7.07
N LYS A 31 7.84 12.76 7.72
CA LYS A 31 7.50 11.33 7.75
C LYS A 31 6.91 10.91 6.41
N GLU A 32 6.10 11.78 5.81
CA GLU A 32 5.62 11.65 4.44
C GLU A 32 6.78 11.48 3.45
N ARG A 33 7.78 12.39 3.48
CA ARG A 33 8.95 12.27 2.61
C ARG A 33 9.69 10.94 2.80
N GLU A 34 9.89 10.49 4.03
CA GLU A 34 10.54 9.20 4.32
C GLU A 34 9.73 8.00 3.78
N LEU A 35 8.40 8.03 3.88
CA LEU A 35 7.51 7.01 3.31
C LEU A 35 7.59 6.96 1.79
N ILE A 36 7.53 8.12 1.13
CA ILE A 36 7.63 8.24 -0.33
C ILE A 36 9.00 7.75 -0.81
N GLU A 37 10.10 8.19 -0.19
CA GLU A 37 11.45 7.77 -0.56
C GLU A 37 11.64 6.25 -0.40
N ARG A 38 11.10 5.67 0.69
CA ARG A 38 11.13 4.21 0.88
C ARG A 38 10.33 3.49 -0.21
N ALA A 39 9.13 3.95 -0.52
CA ALA A 39 8.29 3.37 -1.57
C ALA A 39 8.97 3.42 -2.94
N LEU A 40 9.51 4.58 -3.34
CA LEU A 40 10.24 4.75 -4.60
C LEU A 40 11.44 3.80 -4.70
N LYS A 41 12.18 3.62 -3.60
CA LYS A 41 13.28 2.67 -3.54
C LYS A 41 12.82 1.21 -3.66
N GLU A 42 11.74 0.82 -2.99
CA GLU A 42 11.17 -0.52 -3.11
C GLU A 42 10.67 -0.82 -4.53
N MET A 43 10.18 0.20 -5.24
CA MET A 43 9.77 0.11 -6.66
C MET A 43 10.96 0.15 -7.63
N SER A 44 12.19 0.48 -7.19
CA SER A 44 13.33 0.81 -8.06
C SER A 44 13.05 1.98 -9.01
N MET A 45 12.38 3.02 -8.50
CA MET A 45 11.90 4.19 -9.24
C MET A 45 12.36 5.51 -8.60
N GLU A 46 13.56 5.57 -8.04
CA GLU A 46 14.07 6.77 -7.34
C GLU A 46 14.17 8.01 -8.23
N ASN A 47 14.16 7.83 -9.56
CA ASN A 47 14.15 8.92 -10.55
C ASN A 47 12.75 9.19 -11.14
N LEU A 48 11.68 8.69 -10.51
CA LEU A 48 10.32 8.95 -10.96
C LEU A 48 9.99 10.44 -10.82
N GLU A 49 9.65 11.07 -11.93
CA GLU A 49 9.04 12.40 -11.92
C GLU A 49 7.58 12.23 -11.50
N LEU A 50 7.25 12.71 -10.30
CA LEU A 50 5.88 12.69 -9.79
C LEU A 50 5.05 13.70 -10.58
N GLU A 51 4.02 13.18 -11.23
CA GLU A 51 3.03 13.96 -11.95
C GLU A 51 1.87 14.27 -10.99
N ASP A 52 1.39 15.51 -11.00
CA ASP A 52 0.20 15.91 -10.26
C ASP A 52 -1.03 15.35 -10.98
N ILE A 53 -1.54 14.23 -10.48
CA ILE A 53 -2.72 13.55 -11.00
C ILE A 53 -3.83 13.63 -9.96
N SER A 54 -5.07 13.74 -10.42
CA SER A 54 -6.21 13.76 -9.52
C SER A 54 -6.46 12.39 -8.86
N HIS A 55 -7.19 12.40 -7.75
CA HIS A 55 -7.71 11.18 -7.12
C HIS A 55 -8.52 10.33 -8.12
N GLU A 56 -9.40 10.95 -8.90
CA GLU A 56 -10.23 10.25 -9.89
C GLU A 56 -9.38 9.54 -10.96
N GLU A 57 -8.34 10.21 -11.47
CA GLU A 57 -7.38 9.62 -12.41
C GLU A 57 -6.59 8.49 -11.77
N THR A 58 -6.17 8.65 -10.52
CA THR A 58 -5.47 7.63 -9.73
C THR A 58 -6.32 6.35 -9.63
N ILE A 59 -7.59 6.48 -9.24
CA ILE A 59 -8.52 5.35 -9.15
C ILE A 59 -8.74 4.69 -10.51
N GLN A 60 -8.81 5.47 -11.59
CA GLN A 60 -8.98 4.93 -12.94
C GLN A 60 -7.76 4.13 -13.40
N ILE A 61 -6.54 4.63 -13.19
CA ILE A 61 -5.28 3.91 -13.48
C ILE A 61 -5.28 2.54 -12.78
N LEU A 62 -5.68 2.52 -11.50
CA LEU A 62 -5.71 1.29 -10.72
C LEU A 62 -6.79 0.31 -11.23
N LYS A 63 -7.98 0.79 -11.55
CA LYS A 63 -9.05 -0.06 -12.12
C LYS A 63 -8.64 -0.71 -13.43
N ASP A 64 -7.86 -0.02 -14.25
CA ASP A 64 -7.38 -0.52 -15.54
C ASP A 64 -6.18 -1.48 -15.40
N SER A 65 -5.53 -1.51 -14.23
CA SER A 65 -4.34 -2.34 -13.97
C SER A 65 -4.62 -3.81 -13.61
N GLY A 66 -5.87 -4.13 -13.26
CA GLY A 66 -6.33 -5.48 -12.91
C GLY A 66 -6.31 -5.79 -11.41
N GLU A 67 -7.04 -6.84 -11.03
CA GLU A 67 -7.37 -7.17 -9.63
C GLU A 67 -6.12 -7.39 -8.75
N ARG A 68 -5.09 -8.07 -9.28
CA ARG A 68 -3.84 -8.30 -8.55
C ARG A 68 -3.15 -7.00 -8.14
N ILE A 69 -3.04 -6.05 -9.07
CA ILE A 69 -2.37 -4.77 -8.81
C ILE A 69 -3.18 -3.96 -7.80
N ILE A 70 -4.51 -3.92 -7.95
CA ILE A 70 -5.41 -3.31 -6.98
C ILE A 70 -5.19 -3.88 -5.58
N ASN A 71 -5.14 -5.22 -5.46
CA ASN A 71 -4.90 -5.89 -4.19
C ASN A 71 -3.53 -5.55 -3.61
N ILE A 72 -2.47 -5.49 -4.43
CA ILE A 72 -1.13 -5.12 -3.98
C ILE A 72 -1.09 -3.68 -3.47
N VAL A 73 -1.68 -2.73 -4.20
CA VAL A 73 -1.74 -1.32 -3.79
C VAL A 73 -2.40 -1.18 -2.42
N PHE A 74 -3.56 -1.81 -2.25
CA PHE A 74 -4.29 -1.76 -0.99
C PHE A 74 -3.53 -2.44 0.16
N PHE A 75 -2.91 -3.59 -0.12
CA PHE A 75 -2.10 -4.32 0.85
C PHE A 75 -0.90 -3.50 1.33
N GLU A 76 -0.20 -2.82 0.44
CA GLU A 76 0.96 -1.99 0.78
C GLU A 76 0.55 -0.72 1.53
N LEU A 77 -0.59 -0.10 1.22
CA LEU A 77 -1.14 1.00 2.03
C LEU A 77 -1.52 0.53 3.44
N MET A 78 -2.14 -0.64 3.56
CA MET A 78 -2.46 -1.24 4.86
C MET A 78 -1.21 -1.53 5.69
N ARG A 79 -0.11 -1.95 5.05
CA ARG A 79 1.20 -2.13 5.71
C ARG A 79 1.70 -0.82 6.32
N VAL A 80 1.62 0.28 5.56
CA VAL A 80 2.05 1.61 6.02
C VAL A 80 1.23 2.02 7.24
N ALA A 81 -0.08 1.91 7.13
CA ALA A 81 -1.00 2.28 8.19
C ALA A 81 -0.77 1.44 9.47
N LEU A 82 -0.46 0.14 9.35
CA LEU A 82 -0.16 -0.76 10.49
C LEU A 82 1.25 -0.61 11.06
N ALA A 83 2.14 0.13 10.39
CA ALA A 83 3.50 0.33 10.87
C ALA A 83 3.54 1.22 12.12
N ASP A 84 2.56 2.11 12.28
CA ASP A 84 2.41 2.95 13.46
C ASP A 84 1.44 2.29 14.46
N ALA A 85 1.89 2.09 15.70
CA ALA A 85 1.06 1.51 16.76
C ALA A 85 -0.13 2.40 17.18
N GLU A 86 -0.24 3.61 16.61
CA GLU A 86 -1.29 4.60 16.84
C GLU A 86 -2.07 4.83 15.53
N TYR A 87 -2.86 3.84 15.12
CA TYR A 87 -3.79 3.98 14.01
C TYR A 87 -4.86 5.04 14.32
N GLU A 88 -5.01 6.04 13.47
CA GLU A 88 -6.07 7.03 13.62
C GLU A 88 -7.37 6.59 12.91
N MET A 89 -8.53 7.01 13.43
CA MET A 89 -9.82 6.71 12.82
C MET A 89 -9.98 7.32 11.41
N SER A 90 -9.20 8.34 11.11
CA SER A 90 -9.12 9.04 9.83
C SER A 90 -8.48 8.14 8.77
N GLU A 91 -7.36 7.48 9.08
CA GLU A 91 -6.68 6.49 8.24
C GLU A 91 -7.57 5.27 7.95
N VAL A 92 -8.32 4.79 8.95
CA VAL A 92 -9.28 3.69 8.79
C VAL A 92 -10.36 4.06 7.77
N ARG A 93 -10.89 5.29 7.84
CA ARG A 93 -11.91 5.75 6.90
C ARG A 93 -11.36 5.86 5.48
N PHE A 94 -10.15 6.38 5.32
CA PHE A 94 -9.50 6.43 4.01
C PHE A 94 -9.38 5.04 3.38
N LEU A 95 -8.90 4.05 4.14
CA LEU A 95 -8.80 2.67 3.66
C LEU A 95 -10.18 2.03 3.39
N ASP A 96 -11.20 2.34 4.18
CA ASP A 96 -12.56 1.87 3.93
C ASP A 96 -13.14 2.44 2.63
N ASP A 97 -13.02 3.76 2.42
CA ASP A 97 -13.51 4.45 1.22
C ASP A 97 -12.77 3.95 -0.03
N LEU A 98 -11.44 3.89 0.02
CA LEU A 98 -10.61 3.36 -1.07
C LEU A 98 -10.96 1.91 -1.42
N ALA A 99 -11.25 1.07 -0.41
CA ALA A 99 -11.67 -0.30 -0.65
C ALA A 99 -13.01 -0.39 -1.37
N GLU A 100 -13.97 0.49 -1.05
CA GLU A 100 -15.24 0.57 -1.76
C GLU A 100 -15.03 1.01 -3.21
N GLU A 101 -14.21 2.03 -3.43
CA GLU A 101 -13.93 2.55 -4.77
C GLU A 101 -13.23 1.54 -5.69
N LEU A 102 -12.31 0.75 -5.13
CA LEU A 102 -11.57 -0.29 -5.83
C LEU A 102 -12.27 -1.66 -5.81
N ASN A 103 -13.49 -1.74 -5.25
CA ASN A 103 -14.29 -2.97 -5.12
C ASN A 103 -13.58 -4.12 -4.36
N ILE A 104 -12.79 -3.79 -3.34
CA ILE A 104 -12.08 -4.76 -2.52
C ILE A 104 -13.02 -5.33 -1.46
N SER A 105 -13.30 -6.63 -1.59
CA SER A 105 -14.22 -7.31 -0.68
C SER A 105 -13.74 -7.28 0.77
N ARG A 106 -14.70 -7.20 1.71
CA ARG A 106 -14.40 -7.28 3.14
C ARG A 106 -13.63 -8.54 3.54
N VAL A 107 -13.90 -9.68 2.88
CA VAL A 107 -13.17 -10.94 3.11
C VAL A 107 -11.69 -10.77 2.79
N LYS A 108 -11.38 -10.16 1.63
CA LYS A 108 -10.00 -9.90 1.22
C LYS A 108 -9.28 -8.97 2.21
N ARG A 109 -9.97 -7.92 2.66
CA ARG A 109 -9.43 -7.00 3.69
C ARG A 109 -9.09 -7.71 5.00
N PHE A 110 -9.94 -8.63 5.45
CA PHE A 110 -9.63 -9.45 6.63
C PHE A 110 -8.43 -10.37 6.43
N GLN A 111 -8.27 -10.98 5.24
CA GLN A 111 -7.09 -11.81 4.95
C GLN A 111 -5.79 -10.99 5.02
N MET A 112 -5.82 -9.76 4.48
CA MET A 112 -4.67 -8.85 4.53
C MET A 112 -4.35 -8.40 5.96
N ALA A 113 -5.37 -8.07 6.76
CA ALA A 113 -5.17 -7.68 8.16
C ALA A 113 -4.65 -8.85 9.02
N ASP A 114 -5.20 -10.06 8.83
CA ASP A 114 -4.75 -11.27 9.51
C ASP A 114 -3.29 -11.61 9.18
N TYR A 115 -2.89 -11.40 7.92
CA TYR A 115 -1.50 -11.53 7.50
C TYR A 115 -0.57 -10.64 8.35
N PHE A 116 -0.86 -9.33 8.46
CA PHE A 116 0.00 -8.42 9.23
C PHE A 116 -0.07 -8.64 10.75
N PHE A 117 -1.17 -9.22 11.25
CA PHE A 117 -1.24 -9.67 12.64
C PHE A 117 -0.29 -10.85 12.92
N ASN A 118 -0.17 -11.78 11.97
CA ASN A 118 0.67 -12.97 12.09
C ASN A 118 2.14 -12.72 11.71
N HIS A 119 2.39 -11.77 10.80
CA HIS A 119 3.71 -11.45 10.26
C HIS A 119 4.01 -9.98 10.54
N THR A 120 4.49 -9.68 11.75
CA THR A 120 5.00 -8.33 12.05
C THR A 120 6.38 -8.17 11.41
N GLU A 121 6.67 -7.01 10.80
CA GLU A 121 7.99 -6.73 10.19
C GLU A 121 9.17 -6.87 11.17
N TYR A 122 8.89 -7.01 12.48
CA TYR A 122 9.87 -7.10 13.56
C TYR A 122 10.17 -8.53 14.05
N ASP A 123 9.43 -9.56 13.62
CA ASP A 123 9.61 -10.95 14.09
C ASP A 123 10.34 -11.88 13.08
N GLU A 124 10.59 -11.44 11.85
CA GLU A 124 11.16 -12.29 10.80
C GLU A 124 12.69 -12.32 10.83
N SER A 125 13.25 -13.02 11.82
CA SER A 125 14.70 -13.20 11.98
C SER A 125 15.36 -14.21 11.01
N GLY A 126 14.63 -14.74 10.00
CA GLY A 126 15.15 -15.74 9.06
C GLY A 126 14.57 -15.66 7.65
N LEU A 127 15.44 -15.87 6.64
CA LEU A 127 15.10 -15.85 5.20
C LEU A 127 13.95 -16.80 4.83
N GLU A 128 13.88 -17.99 5.45
CA GLU A 128 12.81 -18.97 5.20
C GLU A 128 11.44 -18.47 5.69
N SER A 129 11.41 -17.68 6.77
CA SER A 129 10.18 -17.06 7.29
C SER A 129 9.65 -16.01 6.31
N GLN A 130 10.54 -15.17 5.78
CA GLN A 130 10.21 -14.13 4.78
C GLN A 130 9.65 -14.72 3.49
N GLU A 131 10.24 -15.82 2.99
CA GLU A 131 9.74 -16.49 1.79
C GLU A 131 8.36 -17.12 2.03
N SER A 132 8.14 -17.75 3.18
CA SER A 132 6.84 -18.32 3.53
C SER A 132 5.75 -17.26 3.67
N ALA A 133 6.04 -16.15 4.34
CA ALA A 133 5.11 -15.04 4.50
C ALA A 133 4.77 -14.41 3.14
N LYS A 134 5.78 -14.21 2.28
CA LYS A 134 5.55 -13.73 0.90
C LYS A 134 4.65 -14.67 0.09
N LEU A 135 4.83 -15.99 0.20
CA LEU A 135 3.98 -16.98 -0.48
C LEU A 135 2.54 -16.96 0.02
N GLU A 136 2.34 -16.81 1.34
CA GLU A 136 1.01 -16.65 1.93
C GLU A 136 0.32 -15.39 1.39
N ALA A 137 1.02 -14.26 1.36
CA ALA A 137 0.51 -13.02 0.79
C ALA A 137 0.14 -13.18 -0.70
N GLN A 138 1.00 -13.82 -1.48
CA GLN A 138 0.71 -14.10 -2.89
C GLN A 138 -0.59 -14.89 -3.11
N ALA A 139 -0.92 -15.82 -2.21
CA ALA A 139 -2.10 -16.67 -2.36
C ALA A 139 -3.41 -15.87 -2.31
N PHE A 140 -3.49 -14.82 -1.48
CA PHE A 140 -4.68 -13.97 -1.40
C PHE A 140 -4.58 -12.70 -2.26
N LEU A 141 -3.42 -12.30 -2.76
CA LEU A 141 -3.30 -11.11 -3.64
C LEU A 141 -3.74 -11.39 -5.08
N ASN A 142 -3.81 -12.66 -5.48
CA ASN A 142 -4.35 -13.08 -6.78
C ASN A 142 -5.88 -13.06 -6.84
#